data_AF-A0A090FGN0-F1
#
_entry.id   AF-A0A090FGN0-F1
#
_cell.length_a   1.000
_cell.length_b   1.000
_cell.length_c   1.000
_cell.angle_alpha   90.00
_cell.angle_beta   90.00
_cell.angle_gamma   90.00
#
_symmetry.space_group_name_H-M   'P 1'
#
loop_
_entity.id
_entity.type
_entity.pdbx_description
1 polymer ?
#
loop_
_entity_poly.entity_id
_entity_poly.type
_entity_poly.pdbx_seq_one_letter_code
_entity_poly.pdbx_strand_id
1 'polypeptide(L)'
;MLAAANNIAETLKAELFAHIPALDVATVRFAEPGTEGGHHHAPDPFLVSGKLASGLLEIVDTPQGERMRLRLSRHAEGLRVNVAIERADGAVESLPLSPVGGDHHYLQSLVAPAEPHEFSARLQLVAGPDSEDLPFAMAEPEGHHHEHAHA
;
A
#
# COMPACT_ATOMS: atom_id res chain seq x y z
N MET A 1 7.49 37.24 39.33
CA MET A 1 6.66 36.73 38.22
C MET A 1 7.40 35.63 37.46
N LEU A 2 7.52 34.44 38.06
CA LEU A 2 8.13 33.25 37.41
C LEU A 2 7.35 31.98 37.78
N ALA A 3 6.86 31.92 39.03
CA ALA A 3 5.98 30.84 39.52
C ALA A 3 4.61 30.77 38.81
N ALA A 4 4.07 31.89 38.31
CA ALA A 4 2.79 31.90 37.60
C ALA A 4 2.90 31.33 36.18
N ALA A 5 4.01 31.59 35.48
CA ALA A 5 4.25 31.06 34.13
C ALA A 5 4.48 29.54 34.15
N ASN A 6 5.13 29.02 35.19
CA ASN A 6 5.40 27.58 35.32
C ASN A 6 4.12 26.77 35.59
N ASN A 7 3.15 27.35 36.33
CA ASN A 7 1.87 26.70 36.57
C ASN A 7 1.02 26.61 35.29
N ILE A 8 1.04 27.65 34.44
CA ILE A 8 0.29 27.64 33.17
C ILE A 8 0.83 26.58 32.21
N ALA A 9 2.16 26.42 32.14
CA ALA A 9 2.79 25.40 31.30
C ALA A 9 2.46 23.96 31.75
N GLU A 10 2.44 23.70 33.06
CA GLU A 10 2.08 22.38 33.60
C GLU A 10 0.58 22.07 33.43
N THR A 11 -0.30 23.06 33.58
CA THR A 11 -1.75 22.87 33.31
C THR A 11 -2.00 22.58 31.83
N LEU A 12 -1.37 23.32 30.91
CA LEU A 12 -1.53 23.08 29.47
C LEU A 12 -1.00 21.70 29.05
N LYS A 13 0.11 21.28 29.66
CA LYS A 13 0.71 19.95 29.44
C LYS A 13 -0.21 18.84 29.94
N ALA A 14 -0.78 18.99 31.14
CA ALA A 14 -1.73 18.02 31.69
C ALA A 14 -3.01 17.91 30.84
N GLU A 15 -3.54 19.04 30.36
CA GLU A 15 -4.70 19.05 29.45
C GLU A 15 -4.39 18.40 28.10
N LEU A 16 -3.18 18.61 27.55
CA LEU A 16 -2.72 17.98 26.31
C LEU A 16 -2.59 16.46 26.47
N PHE A 17 -1.92 15.98 27.53
CA PHE A 17 -1.78 14.54 27.78
C PHE A 17 -3.12 13.86 28.09
N ALA A 18 -4.06 14.56 28.74
CA ALA A 18 -5.40 14.03 29.00
C ALA A 18 -6.25 13.86 27.72
N HIS A 19 -5.94 14.60 26.64
CA HIS A 19 -6.65 14.50 25.35
C HIS A 19 -5.92 13.64 24.30
N ILE A 20 -4.76 13.05 24.62
CA ILE A 20 -4.09 12.07 23.74
C ILE A 20 -4.32 10.63 24.26
N PRO A 21 -5.54 10.09 24.13
CA PRO A 21 -5.67 8.65 23.95
C PRO A 21 -6.21 8.34 22.55
N ALA A 22 -5.28 8.14 21.60
CA ALA A 22 -5.35 7.16 20.50
C ALA A 22 -4.14 7.32 19.54
N LEU A 23 -2.91 7.25 20.05
CA LEU A 23 -1.72 7.08 19.20
C LEU A 23 -0.84 5.93 19.72
N ASP A 24 -1.45 4.89 20.26
CA ASP A 24 -0.74 3.68 20.70
C ASP A 24 -0.23 2.84 19.49
N VAL A 25 -0.68 3.15 18.27
CA VAL A 25 -0.04 2.68 17.02
C VAL A 25 -0.13 3.76 15.95
N ALA A 26 0.88 4.61 15.85
CA ALA A 26 1.08 5.45 14.66
C ALA A 26 2.26 4.89 13.87
N THR A 27 1.98 4.24 12.73
CA THR A 27 3.04 3.85 11.80
C THR A 27 3.48 5.08 11.02
N VAL A 28 4.59 5.70 11.44
CA VAL A 28 5.22 6.80 10.71
C VAL A 28 5.87 6.23 9.45
N ARG A 29 5.39 6.62 8.27
CA ARG A 29 6.01 6.31 6.98
C ARG A 29 6.87 7.50 6.55
N PHE A 30 8.15 7.26 6.31
CA PHE A 30 9.00 8.21 5.59
C PHE A 30 8.89 7.87 4.10
N ALA A 31 8.25 8.76 3.33
CA ALA A 31 8.34 8.72 1.88
C ALA A 31 9.68 9.37 1.48
N GLU A 32 10.45 8.70 0.63
CA GLU A 32 11.47 9.40 -0.15
C GLU A 32 10.75 10.46 -1.00
N PRO A 33 11.34 11.65 -1.25
CA PRO A 33 10.75 12.60 -2.18
C PRO A 33 10.72 11.94 -3.57
N GLY A 34 9.57 11.39 -3.91
CA GLY A 34 9.29 10.89 -5.25
C GLY A 34 9.49 12.05 -6.22
N THR A 35 10.16 11.75 -7.33
CA THR A 35 10.16 12.62 -8.50
C THR A 35 8.72 13.00 -8.83
N GLU A 36 8.37 14.26 -8.62
CA GLU A 36 7.12 14.86 -9.06
C GLU A 36 6.99 14.63 -10.58
N GLY A 37 6.04 13.79 -10.99
CA GLY A 37 5.82 13.49 -12.40
C GLY A 37 5.19 12.12 -12.64
N GLY A 38 3.96 11.92 -12.16
CA GLY A 38 3.13 10.76 -12.51
C GLY A 38 1.70 11.09 -12.15
N HIS A 39 0.85 11.18 -13.16
CA HIS A 39 -0.55 11.56 -13.07
C HIS A 39 -1.29 10.69 -12.02
N HIS A 40 -2.19 11.30 -11.24
CA HIS A 40 -2.93 10.67 -10.11
C HIS A 40 -3.89 9.54 -10.55
N HIS A 41 -3.38 8.47 -11.16
CA HIS A 41 -4.18 7.31 -11.63
C HIS A 41 -3.94 6.04 -10.80
N ALA A 42 -2.87 6.00 -9.99
CA ALA A 42 -2.62 4.84 -9.14
C ALA A 42 -3.53 4.88 -7.90
N PRO A 43 -4.29 3.80 -7.61
CA PRO A 43 -5.06 3.64 -6.38
C PRO A 43 -4.21 3.72 -5.10
N ASP A 44 -4.89 3.92 -3.97
CA ASP A 44 -4.24 3.85 -2.66
C ASP A 44 -3.55 2.48 -2.43
N PRO A 45 -2.30 2.47 -1.92
CA PRO A 45 -1.61 1.25 -1.57
C PRO A 45 -2.34 0.38 -0.54
N PHE A 46 -2.27 -0.93 -0.71
CA PHE A 46 -2.80 -1.91 0.23
C PHE A 46 -1.76 -2.30 1.29
N LEU A 47 -2.08 -2.07 2.57
CA LEU A 47 -1.26 -2.51 3.70
C LEU A 47 -1.45 -4.02 3.93
N VAL A 48 -0.37 -4.78 3.75
CA VAL A 48 -0.36 -6.23 3.95
C VAL A 48 -0.05 -6.53 5.42
N SER A 49 -1.01 -7.16 6.11
CA SER A 49 -0.85 -7.62 7.49
C SER A 49 -1.43 -9.02 7.64
N GLY A 50 -0.61 -10.02 7.32
CA GLY A 50 -0.96 -11.43 7.38
C GLY A 50 -0.05 -12.23 8.30
N LYS A 51 -0.37 -13.52 8.46
CA LYS A 51 0.45 -14.49 9.18
C LYS A 51 1.75 -14.77 8.42
N LEU A 52 1.66 -14.92 7.10
CA LEU A 52 2.79 -15.31 6.25
C LEU A 52 3.66 -14.13 5.81
N ALA A 53 3.10 -12.93 5.76
CA ALA A 53 3.83 -11.75 5.33
C ALA A 53 3.26 -10.45 5.92
N SER A 54 4.10 -9.43 6.04
CA SER A 54 3.67 -8.04 6.25
C SER A 54 4.45 -7.11 5.35
N GLY A 55 3.82 -6.02 4.91
CA GLY A 55 4.41 -5.14 3.92
C GLY A 55 3.39 -4.20 3.30
N LEU A 56 3.69 -3.76 2.08
CA LEU A 56 2.86 -2.85 1.32
C LEU A 56 2.81 -3.26 -0.14
N LEU A 57 1.60 -3.39 -0.68
CA LEU A 57 1.32 -3.66 -2.08
C LEU A 57 0.82 -2.38 -2.75
N GLU A 58 1.36 -2.05 -3.91
CA GLU A 58 1.04 -0.84 -4.67
C GLU A 58 1.18 -1.08 -6.17
N ILE A 59 0.50 -0.27 -6.98
CA ILE A 59 0.76 -0.16 -8.42
C ILE A 59 1.77 0.99 -8.60
N VAL A 60 2.86 0.73 -9.32
CA VAL A 60 3.92 1.73 -9.54
C VAL A 60 4.28 1.86 -11.01
N ASP A 61 4.64 3.08 -11.41
CA ASP A 61 5.27 3.33 -12.69
C ASP A 61 6.67 2.74 -12.74
N THR A 62 6.94 1.98 -13.79
CA THR A 62 8.29 1.52 -14.14
C THR A 62 8.62 1.94 -15.57
N PRO A 63 9.90 1.95 -15.99
CA PRO A 63 10.25 2.19 -17.39
C PRO A 63 9.61 1.20 -18.37
N GLN A 64 9.09 0.06 -17.89
CA GLN A 64 8.38 -0.94 -18.69
C GLN A 64 6.84 -0.85 -18.56
N GLY A 65 6.33 0.26 -18.03
CA GLY A 65 4.91 0.48 -17.71
C GLY A 65 4.59 0.15 -16.24
N GLU A 66 3.32 0.26 -15.87
CA GLU A 66 2.88 0.04 -14.49
C GLU A 66 3.08 -1.40 -14.03
N ARG A 67 3.35 -1.62 -12.74
CA ARG A 67 3.48 -2.95 -12.15
C ARG A 67 2.90 -3.00 -10.75
N MET A 68 2.27 -4.12 -10.42
CA MET A 68 2.05 -4.51 -9.02
C MET A 68 3.39 -4.76 -8.35
N ARG A 69 3.63 -4.08 -7.23
CA ARG A 69 4.85 -4.15 -6.43
C ARG A 69 4.52 -4.40 -4.97
N LEU A 70 5.13 -5.42 -4.39
CA LEU A 70 5.01 -5.77 -2.98
C LEU A 70 6.37 -5.60 -2.29
N ARG A 71 6.44 -4.68 -1.33
CA ARG A 71 7.60 -4.48 -0.48
C ARG A 71 7.33 -5.04 0.91
N LEU A 72 8.10 -6.03 1.30
CA LEU A 72 7.90 -6.82 2.51
C LEU A 72 8.78 -6.29 3.65
N SER A 73 8.20 -6.17 4.84
CA SER A 73 8.94 -5.95 6.09
C SER A 73 9.22 -7.26 6.83
N ARG A 74 8.40 -8.28 6.57
CA ARG A 74 8.53 -9.64 7.11
C ARG A 74 7.88 -10.62 6.13
N HIS A 75 8.49 -11.78 5.95
CA HIS A 75 7.88 -12.87 5.20
C HIS A 75 8.35 -14.24 5.72
N ALA A 76 7.53 -15.26 5.51
CA ALA A 76 7.93 -16.66 5.68
C ALA A 76 8.96 -17.06 4.62
N GLU A 77 9.81 -18.04 4.93
CA GLU A 77 10.76 -18.59 3.96
C GLU A 77 10.02 -19.31 2.82
N GLY A 78 10.52 -19.17 1.58
CA GLY A 78 9.91 -19.79 0.41
C GLY A 78 8.55 -19.20 0.01
N LEU A 79 8.22 -17.99 0.48
CA LEU A 79 6.97 -17.30 0.16
C LEU A 79 6.78 -17.16 -1.35
N ARG A 80 5.62 -17.59 -1.83
CA ARG A 80 5.09 -17.33 -3.17
C ARG A 80 3.87 -16.43 -3.05
N VAL A 81 3.78 -15.48 -3.97
CA VAL A 81 2.75 -14.44 -3.95
C VAL A 81 2.07 -14.33 -5.30
N ASN A 82 0.75 -14.27 -5.29
CA ASN A 82 -0.08 -13.98 -6.45
C ASN A 82 -1.13 -12.93 -6.10
N VAL A 83 -1.35 -11.96 -6.97
CA VAL A 83 -2.51 -11.07 -6.89
C VAL A 83 -3.58 -11.64 -7.81
N ALA A 84 -4.72 -12.01 -7.24
CA ALA A 84 -5.89 -12.51 -7.96
C ALA A 84 -6.96 -11.42 -8.00
N ILE A 85 -7.10 -10.75 -9.14
CA ILE A 85 -8.03 -9.63 -9.34
C ILE A 85 -9.35 -10.16 -9.90
N GLU A 86 -10.46 -9.75 -9.30
CA GLU A 86 -11.80 -10.04 -9.79
C GLU A 86 -12.20 -9.00 -10.84
N ARG A 87 -12.41 -9.45 -12.07
CA ARG A 87 -12.81 -8.58 -13.19
C ARG A 87 -14.33 -8.60 -13.35
N ALA A 88 -14.86 -7.52 -13.95
CA ALA A 88 -16.30 -7.29 -14.08
C ALA A 88 -17.02 -8.36 -14.93
N ASP A 89 -16.30 -9.02 -15.84
CA ASP A 89 -16.78 -10.15 -16.64
C ASP A 89 -16.80 -11.49 -15.85
N GLY A 90 -16.39 -11.47 -14.58
CA GLY A 90 -16.26 -12.63 -13.71
C GLY A 90 -14.95 -13.40 -13.90
N ALA A 91 -14.06 -12.96 -14.80
CA ALA A 91 -12.74 -13.55 -14.93
C ALA A 91 -11.86 -13.20 -13.71
N VAL A 92 -10.89 -14.07 -13.44
CA VAL A 92 -9.84 -13.80 -12.45
C VAL A 92 -8.54 -13.55 -13.19
N GLU A 93 -8.03 -12.33 -13.09
CA GLU A 93 -6.69 -12.01 -13.56
C GLU A 93 -5.67 -12.40 -12.48
N SER A 94 -4.66 -13.17 -12.89
CA SER A 94 -3.64 -13.70 -11.98
C SER A 94 -2.29 -13.05 -12.28
N LEU A 95 -1.76 -12.32 -11.30
CA LEU A 95 -0.47 -11.64 -11.39
C LEU A 95 0.50 -12.22 -10.35
N PRO A 96 1.30 -13.24 -10.72
CA PRO A 96 2.35 -13.75 -9.84
C PRO A 96 3.43 -12.69 -9.64
N LEU A 97 3.86 -12.50 -8.39
CA LEU A 97 4.93 -11.57 -8.04
C LEU A 97 6.25 -12.33 -7.86
N SER A 98 7.31 -11.82 -8.48
CA SER A 98 8.65 -12.43 -8.45
C SER A 98 9.67 -11.47 -7.83
N PRO A 99 10.71 -11.99 -7.14
CA PRO A 99 11.81 -11.17 -6.63
C PRO A 99 12.48 -10.36 -7.74
N VAL A 100 12.66 -9.07 -7.53
CA VAL A 100 13.44 -8.22 -8.45
C VAL A 100 14.90 -8.25 -8.00
N GLY A 101 15.81 -8.55 -8.92
CA GLY A 101 17.24 -8.64 -8.60
C GLY A 101 17.60 -9.74 -7.60
N GLY A 102 16.70 -10.69 -7.35
CA GLY A 102 16.88 -11.73 -6.33
C GLY A 102 16.55 -11.30 -4.90
N ASP A 103 16.05 -10.07 -4.68
CA ASP A 103 15.64 -9.61 -3.36
C ASP A 103 14.23 -10.12 -3.02
N HIS A 104 14.17 -11.07 -2.08
CA HIS A 104 12.90 -11.66 -1.63
C HIS A 104 12.03 -10.71 -0.79
N HIS A 105 12.54 -9.54 -0.37
CA HIS A 105 11.74 -8.50 0.26
C HIS A 105 11.07 -7.56 -0.75
N TYR A 106 11.42 -7.68 -2.03
CA TYR A 106 10.99 -6.75 -3.07
C TYR A 106 10.50 -7.52 -4.29
N LEU A 107 9.19 -7.74 -4.33
CA LEU A 107 8.52 -8.55 -5.34
C LEU A 107 7.76 -7.67 -6.33
N GLN A 108 7.75 -8.07 -7.60
CA GLN A 108 7.05 -7.35 -8.66
C GLN A 108 6.39 -8.31 -9.65
N SER A 109 5.25 -7.91 -10.17
CA SER A 109 4.60 -8.55 -11.31
C SER A 109 5.41 -8.37 -12.60
N LEU A 110 5.23 -9.29 -13.55
CA LEU A 110 5.86 -9.18 -14.87
C LEU A 110 5.11 -8.21 -15.80
N VAL A 111 3.79 -8.17 -15.68
CA VAL A 111 2.88 -7.36 -16.50
C VAL A 111 2.07 -6.42 -15.62
N ALA A 112 1.59 -5.32 -16.20
CA ALA A 112 0.67 -4.41 -15.53
C ALA A 112 -0.66 -5.12 -15.21
N PRO A 113 -1.35 -4.74 -14.12
CA PRO A 113 -2.76 -5.07 -14.00
C PRO A 113 -3.54 -4.48 -15.18
N ALA A 114 -4.52 -5.21 -15.71
CA ALA A 114 -5.40 -4.65 -16.74
C ALA A 114 -6.23 -3.48 -16.19
N GLU A 115 -6.51 -2.50 -17.05
CA GLU A 115 -7.45 -1.41 -16.77
C GLU A 115 -8.90 -1.92 -16.67
N PRO A 116 -9.75 -1.36 -15.79
CA PRO A 116 -9.46 -0.26 -14.87
C PRO A 116 -8.64 -0.69 -13.63
N HIS A 117 -8.00 0.26 -12.95
CA HIS A 117 -7.35 0.05 -11.65
C HIS A 117 -8.30 0.15 -10.45
N GLU A 118 -9.60 0.32 -10.69
CA GLU A 118 -10.66 0.06 -9.73
C GLU A 118 -11.08 -1.42 -9.75
N PHE A 119 -10.75 -2.16 -8.69
CA PHE A 119 -11.09 -3.59 -8.58
C PHE A 119 -11.07 -4.12 -7.15
N SER A 120 -11.71 -5.29 -6.96
CA SER A 120 -11.54 -6.15 -5.79
C SER A 120 -10.56 -7.27 -6.11
N ALA A 121 -9.77 -7.68 -5.12
CA ALA A 121 -8.74 -8.70 -5.31
C ALA A 121 -8.44 -9.49 -4.03
N ARG A 122 -7.72 -10.60 -4.20
CA ARG A 122 -7.07 -11.34 -3.12
C ARG A 122 -5.57 -11.35 -3.34
N LEU A 123 -4.81 -11.00 -2.29
CA LEU A 123 -3.39 -11.29 -2.21
C LEU A 123 -3.22 -12.70 -1.65
N GLN A 124 -2.84 -13.63 -2.52
CA GLN A 124 -2.68 -15.03 -2.19
C GLN A 124 -1.22 -15.31 -1.82
N LEU A 125 -1.01 -15.81 -0.62
CA LEU A 125 0.29 -16.08 -0.03
C LEU A 125 0.41 -17.58 0.24
N VAL A 126 1.52 -18.19 -0.18
CA VAL A 126 1.80 -19.60 0.09
C VAL A 126 3.24 -19.78 0.53
N ALA A 127 3.46 -20.49 1.64
CA ALA A 127 4.79 -20.85 2.13
C ALA A 127 4.76 -22.30 2.63
N GLY A 128 5.37 -23.22 1.87
CA GLY A 128 5.30 -24.65 2.18
C GLY A 128 3.85 -25.17 2.23
N PRO A 129 3.39 -25.74 3.37
CA PRO A 129 2.02 -26.21 3.55
C PRO A 129 1.03 -25.10 3.92
N ASP A 130 1.51 -23.91 4.31
CA ASP A 130 0.66 -22.83 4.78
C ASP A 130 0.20 -21.94 3.62
N SER A 131 -1.06 -21.53 3.67
CA SER A 131 -1.66 -20.60 2.70
C SER A 131 -2.53 -19.56 3.39
N GLU A 132 -2.54 -18.36 2.84
CA GLU A 132 -3.32 -17.23 3.34
C GLU A 132 -3.83 -16.37 2.17
N ASP A 133 -5.12 -16.06 2.17
CA ASP A 133 -5.73 -15.14 1.21
C ASP A 133 -6.14 -13.85 1.94
N LEU A 134 -5.57 -12.72 1.54
CA LEU A 134 -5.88 -11.42 2.11
C LEU A 134 -6.75 -10.62 1.11
N PRO A 135 -8.04 -10.38 1.38
CA PRO A 135 -8.88 -9.59 0.51
C PRO A 135 -8.50 -8.10 0.58
N PHE A 136 -8.52 -7.43 -0.55
CA PHE A 136 -8.34 -5.99 -0.65
C PHE A 136 -9.10 -5.41 -1.84
N ALA A 137 -9.26 -4.09 -1.85
CA ALA A 137 -9.77 -3.35 -2.99
C ALA A 137 -8.83 -2.19 -3.30
N MET A 138 -8.72 -1.87 -4.57
CA MET A 138 -8.07 -0.67 -5.06
C MET A 138 -9.15 0.18 -5.73
N ALA A 139 -9.20 1.46 -5.38
CA ALA A 139 -10.11 2.43 -5.95
C ALA A 139 -9.28 3.57 -6.55
N GLU A 140 -9.55 3.91 -7.80
CA GLU A 140 -8.94 5.09 -8.41
C GLU A 140 -9.47 6.35 -7.71
N PRO A 141 -8.60 7.32 -7.37
CA PRO A 141 -9.06 8.58 -6.81
C PRO A 141 -9.93 9.35 -7.81
N GLU A 142 -11.02 9.97 -7.34
CA GLU A 142 -11.88 10.80 -8.19
C GLU A 142 -11.15 12.07 -8.70
N GLY A 143 -10.90 12.15 -10.01
CA GLY A 143 -10.45 13.35 -10.74
C GLY A 143 -9.04 13.21 -11.37
N HIS A 144 -8.79 13.42 -12.66
CA HIS A 144 -9.43 14.31 -13.63
C HIS A 144 -9.44 13.66 -15.02
N HIS A 145 -10.64 13.40 -15.56
CA HIS A 145 -10.80 13.30 -17.01
C HIS A 145 -10.48 14.69 -17.57
N HIS A 146 -9.28 14.88 -18.11
CA HIS A 146 -9.07 16.03 -18.98
C HIS A 146 -9.94 15.83 -20.22
N GLU A 147 -10.99 16.65 -20.26
CA GLU A 147 -11.77 16.96 -21.45
C GLU A 147 -10.80 17.33 -22.58
N HIS A 148 -10.52 16.40 -23.49
CA HIS A 148 -9.87 16.72 -24.75
C HIS A 148 -10.90 17.41 -25.67
N ALA A 149 -11.22 18.66 -25.34
CA ALA A 149 -11.70 19.61 -26.32
C ALA A 149 -10.49 20.27 -26.98
N HIS A 150 -10.12 19.80 -28.17
CA HIS A 150 -9.24 20.57 -29.06
C HIS A 150 -9.86 20.69 -30.45
N ALA A 151 -10.41 21.90 -30.64
CA ALA A 151 -10.42 22.78 -31.82
C ALA A 151 -10.62 22.18 -33.22
#